data_AF-A0A538BZP9-F1
#
_entry.id   AF-A0A538BZP9-F1
#
_cell.length_a   1.000
_cell.length_b   1.000
_cell.length_c   1.000
_cell.angle_alpha   90.00
_cell.angle_beta   90.00
_cell.angle_gamma   90.00
#
_symmetry.space_group_name_H-M   'P 1'
#
loop_
_entity.id
_entity.type
_entity.pdbx_description
1 polymer ?
#
loop_
_entity_poly.entity_id
_entity_poly.type
_entity_poly.pdbx_seq_one_letter_code
_entity_poly.pdbx_strand_id
1 'polypeptide(L)'
;MSTASGTAGTTRAAIWVAALILLTLVTGTPAGASIKIEGVPSFEHVFVIMGENTELGQINTQNAPYLLNTVKQQSAWLTQYFAVTHFSEANYVGMMSGQFTGCQQFDGSAASCHQDVENLFH
;
A
#
# COMPACT_ATOMS: atom_id res chain seq x y z
N MET A 1 32.23 -30.16 72.57
CA MET A 1 33.19 -30.61 71.53
C MET A 1 32.38 -31.07 70.32
N SER A 2 32.61 -30.44 69.16
CA SER A 2 32.40 -30.88 67.75
C SER A 2 31.10 -31.62 67.37
N THR A 3 30.40 -31.34 66.26
CA THR A 3 30.78 -30.70 64.99
C THR A 3 29.53 -30.54 64.10
N ALA A 4 29.62 -29.53 63.21
CA ALA A 4 29.19 -29.50 61.82
C ALA A 4 27.69 -29.40 61.43
N SER A 5 27.45 -28.27 60.76
CA SER A 5 26.36 -27.88 59.86
C SER A 5 26.20 -28.80 58.64
N GLY A 6 24.95 -28.98 58.19
CA GLY A 6 24.60 -29.52 56.87
C GLY A 6 23.35 -28.84 56.32
N THR A 7 23.53 -28.08 55.24
CA THR A 7 22.51 -27.44 54.40
C THR A 7 21.92 -28.43 53.39
N ALA A 8 20.63 -28.30 53.08
CA ALA A 8 20.05 -28.30 51.70
C ALA A 8 18.58 -28.72 51.71
N GLY A 9 17.74 -28.03 50.92
CA GLY A 9 16.49 -28.64 50.45
C GLY A 9 15.27 -27.77 50.16
N THR A 10 15.38 -26.47 49.90
CA THR A 10 14.25 -25.66 49.41
C THR A 10 14.24 -25.58 47.88
N THR A 11 13.78 -26.64 47.21
CA THR A 11 13.66 -26.69 45.74
C THR A 11 12.26 -27.12 45.30
N ARG A 12 11.21 -26.35 45.63
CA ARG A 12 9.87 -26.57 45.01
C ARG A 12 9.08 -25.30 44.66
N ALA A 13 9.58 -24.10 44.96
CA ALA A 13 8.82 -22.86 44.77
C ALA A 13 9.23 -22.01 43.55
N ALA A 14 10.25 -22.42 42.78
CA ALA A 14 10.81 -21.59 41.70
C ALA A 14 10.20 -21.84 40.30
N ILE A 15 9.26 -22.79 40.16
CA ILE A 15 8.77 -23.21 38.83
C ILE A 15 7.54 -22.41 38.36
N TRP A 16 6.82 -21.73 39.25
CA TRP A 16 5.56 -21.06 38.85
C TRP A 16 5.67 -19.57 38.49
N VAL A 17 6.78 -18.90 38.82
CA VAL A 17 6.96 -17.47 38.46
C VAL A 17 7.53 -17.30 37.05
N ALA A 18 8.21 -18.30 36.50
CA ALA A 18 8.79 -18.23 35.16
C ALA A 18 7.74 -18.33 34.03
N ALA A 19 6.55 -18.87 34.30
CA ALA A 19 5.53 -19.07 33.28
C ALA A 19 4.70 -17.81 32.94
N LEU A 20 4.66 -16.79 33.82
CA LEU A 20 3.88 -15.57 33.58
C LEU A 20 4.64 -14.47 32.85
N ILE A 21 5.98 -14.53 32.81
CA ILE A 21 6.82 -13.51 32.15
C ILE A 21 7.01 -13.83 30.65
N LEU A 22 6.70 -15.06 30.22
CA LEU A 22 6.91 -15.50 28.84
C LEU A 22 5.70 -15.28 27.91
N LEU A 23 4.56 -14.78 28.41
CA LEU A 23 3.33 -14.62 27.63
C LEU A 23 3.06 -13.17 27.15
N THR A 24 3.99 -12.23 27.35
CA THR A 24 3.82 -10.83 26.91
C THR A 24 4.54 -10.48 25.60
N LEU A 25 5.16 -11.45 24.92
CA LEU A 25 6.01 -11.18 23.74
C LEU A 25 5.43 -11.62 22.39
N VAL A 26 4.11 -11.66 22.24
CA VAL A 26 3.47 -11.89 20.93
C VAL A 26 2.44 -10.81 20.63
N THR A 27 2.91 -9.56 20.53
CA THR A 27 2.25 -8.52 19.74
C THR A 27 3.15 -8.17 18.56
N GLY A 28 3.34 -9.14 17.67
CA GLY A 28 3.91 -8.86 16.35
C GLY A 28 2.83 -8.22 15.49
N THR A 29 2.68 -6.91 15.58
CA THR A 29 2.10 -6.18 14.43
C THR A 29 3.09 -6.35 13.28
N PRO A 30 2.65 -6.74 12.07
CA PRO A 30 3.51 -6.62 10.91
C PRO A 30 3.66 -5.12 10.66
N ALA A 31 4.69 -4.51 11.25
CA ALA A 31 5.18 -3.24 10.77
C ALA A 31 5.83 -3.54 9.42
N GLY A 32 5.03 -3.47 8.35
CA GLY A 32 5.56 -3.37 7.00
C GLY A 32 6.56 -2.23 7.03
N ALA A 33 7.84 -2.55 6.87
CA ALA A 33 8.89 -1.56 6.90
C ALA A 33 8.63 -0.58 5.74
N SER A 34 8.12 0.61 6.06
CA SER A 34 7.98 1.68 5.08
C SER A 34 9.39 2.03 4.62
N ILE A 35 9.73 1.66 3.39
CA ILE A 35 10.94 2.17 2.74
C ILE A 35 10.78 3.68 2.66
N LYS A 36 11.54 4.41 3.48
CA LYS A 36 11.58 5.87 3.43
C LYS A 36 12.48 6.27 2.27
N ILE A 37 11.87 6.55 1.13
CA ILE A 37 12.56 7.21 0.02
C ILE A 37 12.77 8.67 0.44
N GLU A 38 14.02 9.14 0.42
CA GLU A 38 14.36 10.50 0.81
C GLU A 38 13.57 11.52 -0.05
N GLY A 39 12.90 12.47 0.60
CA GLY A 39 12.07 13.47 -0.07
C GLY A 39 10.63 13.03 -0.37
N VAL A 40 10.25 11.76 -0.17
CA VAL A 40 8.86 11.30 -0.31
C VAL A 40 8.23 11.11 1.08
N PRO A 41 7.21 11.91 1.44
CA PRO A 41 6.48 11.73 2.68
C PRO A 41 5.85 10.33 2.77
N SER A 42 5.75 9.80 3.99
CA SER A 42 4.95 8.60 4.23
C SER A 42 3.47 8.96 4.13
N PHE A 43 2.74 8.25 3.28
CA PHE A 43 1.28 8.37 3.16
C PHE A 43 0.62 7.18 3.85
N GLU A 44 -0.39 7.44 4.69
CA GLU A 44 -1.19 6.36 5.29
C GLU A 44 -2.24 5.83 4.30
N HIS A 45 -2.82 6.73 3.51
CA HIS A 45 -3.83 6.41 2.51
C HIS A 45 -3.57 7.18 1.22
N VAL A 46 -3.73 6.48 0.10
CA VAL A 46 -3.66 7.06 -1.25
C VAL A 46 -4.97 6.75 -1.96
N PHE A 47 -5.59 7.78 -2.51
CA PHE A 47 -6.80 7.66 -3.32
C PHE A 47 -6.47 8.00 -4.77
N VAL A 48 -6.80 7.10 -5.68
CA VAL A 48 -6.72 7.35 -7.13
C VAL A 48 -8.15 7.49 -7.64
N ILE A 49 -8.49 8.70 -8.07
CA ILE A 49 -9.81 9.01 -8.65
C ILE A 49 -9.62 9.17 -10.15
N MET A 50 -10.31 8.31 -10.90
CA MET A 50 -10.22 8.26 -12.35
C MET A 50 -11.53 8.76 -12.96
N GLY A 51 -11.44 9.86 -13.71
CA GLY A 51 -12.55 10.32 -14.54
C GLY A 51 -12.59 9.57 -15.86
N GLU A 52 -13.76 9.55 -16.50
CA GLU A 52 -13.94 8.87 -17.79
C GLU A 52 -14.24 9.86 -18.92
N ASN A 53 -13.66 9.59 -20.10
CA ASN A 53 -13.84 10.32 -21.37
C ASN A 53 -13.92 11.85 -21.24
N THR A 54 -13.04 12.46 -20.42
CA THR A 54 -13.03 13.90 -20.18
C THR A 54 -11.70 14.51 -20.58
N GLU A 55 -11.73 15.50 -21.47
CA GLU A 55 -10.59 16.31 -21.84
C GLU A 55 -10.38 17.46 -20.86
N LEU A 56 -9.12 17.90 -20.69
CA LEU A 56 -8.78 19.01 -19.79
C LEU A 56 -9.58 20.29 -20.10
N GLY A 57 -9.85 20.59 -21.37
CA GLY A 57 -10.61 21.77 -21.80
C GLY A 57 -12.10 21.72 -21.41
N GLN A 58 -12.63 20.54 -21.10
CA GLN A 58 -14.02 20.37 -20.67
C GLN A 58 -14.19 20.63 -19.16
N ILE A 59 -13.12 20.60 -18.38
CA ILE A 59 -13.15 20.81 -16.92
C ILE A 59 -13.24 22.30 -16.61
N ASN A 60 -14.34 22.72 -15.96
CA ASN A 60 -14.57 24.11 -15.57
C ASN A 60 -15.29 24.21 -14.21
N THR A 61 -15.44 25.42 -13.69
CA THR A 61 -16.00 25.63 -12.34
C THR A 61 -17.49 25.31 -12.24
N GLN A 62 -18.20 25.16 -13.36
CA GLN A 62 -19.61 24.78 -13.36
C GLN A 62 -19.78 23.27 -13.17
N ASN A 63 -18.93 22.45 -13.79
CA ASN A 63 -19.03 20.99 -13.72
C ASN A 63 -18.08 20.34 -12.69
N ALA A 64 -16.99 21.02 -12.31
CA ALA A 64 -16.02 20.52 -11.34
C ALA A 64 -15.56 21.61 -10.34
N PRO A 65 -16.47 22.30 -9.63
CA PRO A 65 -16.13 23.42 -8.75
C PRO A 65 -15.14 23.04 -7.65
N TYR A 66 -15.30 21.87 -7.02
CA TYR A 66 -14.40 21.42 -5.94
C TYR A 66 -12.99 21.13 -6.45
N LEU A 67 -12.87 20.47 -7.62
CA LEU A 67 -11.59 20.17 -8.23
C LEU A 67 -10.81 21.45 -8.54
N LEU A 68 -11.47 22.47 -9.10
CA LEU A 68 -10.79 23.69 -9.54
C LEU A 68 -10.58 24.73 -8.43
N ASN A 69 -11.51 24.86 -7.49
CA ASN A 69 -11.43 25.88 -6.43
C ASN A 69 -10.68 25.39 -5.19
N THR A 70 -10.60 24.08 -4.96
CA THR A 70 -9.97 23.51 -3.76
C THR A 70 -8.76 22.66 -4.11
N VAL A 71 -8.94 21.58 -4.87
CA VAL A 71 -7.86 20.60 -5.10
C VAL A 71 -6.72 21.19 -5.93
N LYS A 72 -7.03 21.87 -7.04
CA LYS A 72 -6.04 22.46 -7.94
C LYS A 72 -5.10 23.46 -7.25
N GLN A 73 -5.61 24.24 -6.29
CA GLN A 73 -4.83 25.27 -5.58
C GLN A 73 -3.73 24.66 -4.68
N GLN A 74 -3.87 23.38 -4.31
CA GLN A 74 -3.00 22.68 -3.37
C GLN A 74 -2.27 21.49 -4.02
N SER A 75 -2.24 21.41 -5.35
CA SER A 75 -1.71 20.26 -6.08
C SER A 75 -0.82 20.66 -7.25
N ALA A 76 -0.02 19.72 -7.72
CA ALA A 76 0.58 19.82 -9.04
C ALA A 76 -0.50 19.63 -10.10
N TRP A 77 -0.63 20.58 -11.02
CA TRP A 77 -1.62 20.53 -12.10
C TRP A 77 -0.94 20.26 -13.43
N LEU A 78 -1.01 19.01 -13.90
CA LEU A 78 -0.32 18.56 -15.10
C LEU A 78 -1.19 18.83 -16.33
N THR A 79 -0.82 19.81 -17.16
CA THR A 79 -1.56 20.17 -18.39
C THR A 79 -1.08 19.45 -19.65
N GLN A 80 0.00 18.69 -19.53
CA GLN A 80 0.62 17.90 -20.60
C GLN A 80 0.70 16.42 -20.20
N TYR A 81 -0.35 15.92 -19.54
CA TYR A 81 -0.50 14.52 -19.16
C TYR A 81 -1.50 13.86 -20.11
N PHE A 82 -1.01 12.94 -20.94
CA PHE A 82 -1.79 12.35 -22.02
C PHE A 82 -2.07 10.86 -21.75
N ALA A 83 -3.22 10.41 -22.24
CA ALA A 83 -3.53 8.99 -22.35
C ALA A 83 -2.49 8.29 -23.25
N VAL A 84 -2.27 7.00 -23.01
CA VAL A 84 -1.36 6.20 -23.84
C VAL A 84 -1.99 5.89 -25.20
N THR A 85 -3.32 5.87 -25.27
CA THR A 85 -4.12 5.56 -26.47
C THR A 85 -5.53 6.14 -26.34
N HIS A 86 -6.35 5.98 -27.38
CA HIS A 86 -7.75 6.44 -27.40
C HIS A 86 -8.74 5.46 -26.73
N PHE A 87 -8.30 4.26 -26.34
CA PHE A 87 -9.13 3.23 -25.69
C PHE A 87 -8.98 3.26 -24.17
N SER A 88 -10.10 3.38 -23.44
CA SER A 88 -10.09 3.49 -21.97
C SER A 88 -9.50 2.25 -21.29
N GLU A 89 -9.83 1.04 -21.76
CA GLU A 89 -9.29 -0.21 -21.17
C GLU A 89 -7.76 -0.22 -21.17
N ALA A 90 -7.16 0.05 -22.32
CA ALA A 90 -5.71 0.08 -22.47
C ALA A 90 -5.05 1.19 -21.63
N ASN A 91 -5.72 2.33 -21.44
CA ASN A 91 -5.22 3.38 -20.55
C ASN A 91 -5.23 2.96 -19.08
N TYR A 92 -6.26 2.24 -18.65
CA TYR A 92 -6.36 1.76 -17.26
C TYR A 92 -5.30 0.70 -16.97
N VAL A 93 -5.12 -0.26 -17.89
CA VAL A 93 -4.08 -1.28 -17.77
C VAL A 93 -2.69 -0.65 -17.82
N GLY A 94 -2.45 0.30 -18.72
CA GLY A 94 -1.18 1.02 -18.80
C GLY A 94 -0.85 1.79 -17.52
N MET A 95 -1.84 2.45 -16.92
CA MET A 95 -1.68 3.15 -15.65
C MET A 95 -1.36 2.21 -14.49
N MET A 96 -2.05 1.07 -14.39
CA MET A 96 -1.90 0.14 -13.26
C MET A 96 -0.65 -0.74 -13.37
N SER A 97 -0.32 -1.20 -14.58
CA SER A 97 0.83 -2.09 -14.81
C SER A 97 2.14 -1.34 -15.07
N GLY A 98 2.08 -0.05 -15.41
CA GLY A 98 3.23 0.71 -15.89
C GLY A 98 3.72 0.29 -17.28
N GLN A 99 3.00 -0.60 -17.97
CA GLN A 99 3.35 -1.12 -19.29
C GLN A 99 2.18 -0.95 -20.26
N PHE A 100 2.49 -0.50 -21.48
CA PHE A 100 1.52 -0.48 -22.56
C PHE A 100 1.84 -1.58 -23.57
N THR A 101 0.88 -2.45 -23.82
CA THR A 101 0.99 -3.46 -24.87
C THR A 101 -0.09 -3.24 -25.92
N GLY A 102 0.24 -3.46 -27.19
CA GLY A 102 -0.74 -3.31 -28.27
C GLY A 102 -1.91 -4.30 -28.19
N CYS A 103 -1.82 -5.35 -27.37
CA CYS A 103 -2.87 -6.35 -27.27
C CYS A 103 -4.14 -5.79 -26.60
N GLN A 104 -4.01 -4.85 -25.65
CA GLN A 104 -5.15 -4.26 -24.93
C GLN A 104 -5.93 -3.25 -25.79
N GLN A 105 -5.48 -2.99 -27.01
CA GLN A 105 -6.22 -2.16 -27.96
C GLN A 105 -7.56 -2.83 -28.32
N PHE A 106 -8.56 -2.02 -28.64
CA PHE A 106 -9.86 -2.48 -29.14
C PHE A 106 -10.76 -3.20 -28.13
N ASP A 107 -10.58 -2.96 -26.84
CA ASP A 107 -11.46 -3.45 -25.76
C ASP A 107 -11.71 -4.98 -25.84
N GLY A 108 -10.63 -5.72 -26.07
CA GLY A 108 -10.65 -7.18 -26.12
C GLY A 108 -10.92 -7.81 -24.76
N SER A 109 -11.16 -9.12 -24.72
CA SER A 109 -11.24 -9.81 -23.43
C SER A 109 -9.88 -9.73 -22.72
N ALA A 110 -9.87 -9.32 -21.45
CA ALA A 110 -8.65 -9.34 -20.63
C ALA A 110 -7.92 -10.70 -20.65
N ALA A 111 -8.66 -11.81 -20.80
CA ALA A 111 -8.08 -13.16 -20.90
C ALA A 111 -7.19 -13.35 -22.15
N SER A 112 -7.48 -12.63 -23.24
CA SER A 112 -6.68 -12.66 -24.47
C SER A 112 -5.34 -11.91 -24.35
N CYS A 113 -5.18 -11.14 -23.27
CA CYS A 113 -4.05 -10.24 -23.02
C CYS A 113 -3.30 -10.54 -21.72
N HIS A 114 -3.46 -11.74 -21.16
CA HIS A 114 -2.77 -12.10 -19.93
C HIS A 114 -1.25 -12.02 -20.13
N GLN A 115 -0.59 -11.37 -19.19
CA GLN A 115 0.84 -11.44 -19.03
C GLN A 115 1.11 -12.39 -17.88
N ASP A 116 2.17 -13.20 -17.97
CA ASP A 116 2.62 -14.06 -16.88
C ASP A 116 3.37 -13.22 -15.84
N VAL A 117 2.61 -12.35 -15.18
CA VAL A 117 3.08 -11.45 -14.15
C VAL A 117 2.25 -11.65 -12.89
N GLU A 118 2.94 -11.55 -11.78
CA GLU A 118 2.38 -11.74 -10.47
C GLU A 118 1.44 -10.53 -10.17
N ASN A 119 0.24 -10.74 -9.60
CA ASN A 119 -0.76 -9.68 -9.40
C ASN A 119 -0.54 -8.93 -8.07
N LEU A 120 -0.68 -7.60 -8.01
CA LEU A 120 -0.39 -6.77 -6.83
C LEU A 120 -0.91 -7.26 -5.45
N PHE A 121 -1.92 -8.14 -5.43
CA PHE A 121 -2.55 -8.68 -4.23
C PHE A 121 -2.09 -10.10 -3.83
N HIS A 122 -0.97 -10.58 -4.38
CA HIS A 122 -0.29 -11.85 -4.09
C HIS A 122 -0.55 -12.42 -2.68
#